data_AF-A0A953HZK6-F1
#
_entry.id   AF-A0A953HZK6-F1
#
_cell.length_a   1.000
_cell.length_b   1.000
_cell.length_c   1.000
_cell.angle_alpha   90.00
_cell.angle_beta   90.00
_cell.angle_gamma   90.00
#
_symmetry.space_group_name_H-M   'P 1'
#
loop_
_entity.id
_entity.type
_entity.pdbx_description
1 polymer ?
#
loop_
_entity_poly.entity_id
_entity_poly.type
_entity_poly.pdbx_seq_one_letter_code
_entity_poly.pdbx_strand_id
1 'polypeptide(L)'
;MDNWNAEAEYTSHPMAPGVYAEFKEHSGTPHGFIFGAGWAKAKPFLLTSPDQFRAPPPPDISSVDYAKSFNEVKECGSTNSTVRTEDQTHEAMWWKDFVENSHNRLARSLILQEKLNLWEAARTMALLNMTIFDAYVNVFDNKFYYNHWRPYTAIRWAANDGNPETMEDKEWNNLHKHTYAFPSYPSAHGSASSAAMRVLSHTLGTGDQYTFTMTTEEVDIAGPFFQKDKNGSSHPYLQLLYRSWTGSQSLQTLFRNTFQI
;
A
#
# COMPACT_ATOMS: atom_id res chain seq x y z
N MET A 1 23.46 0.11 -18.16
CA MET A 1 22.19 0.84 -18.27
C MET A 1 21.44 0.66 -16.96
N ASP A 2 20.59 1.62 -16.61
CA ASP A 2 19.82 1.70 -15.36
C ASP A 2 18.48 0.94 -15.40
N ASN A 3 18.10 0.39 -16.55
CA ASN A 3 16.96 -0.53 -16.74
C ASN A 3 15.60 0.02 -16.28
N TRP A 4 15.44 1.34 -16.11
CA TRP A 4 14.17 1.92 -15.64
C TRP A 4 13.01 1.71 -16.63
N ASN A 5 13.33 1.55 -17.91
CA ASN A 5 12.40 1.27 -19.01
C ASN A 5 12.61 -0.13 -19.60
N ALA A 6 13.33 -1.02 -18.91
CA ALA A 6 13.52 -2.38 -19.40
C ALA A 6 12.20 -3.15 -19.34
N GLU A 7 11.94 -3.94 -20.39
CA GLU A 7 10.90 -4.96 -20.33
C GLU A 7 11.32 -6.04 -19.34
N ALA A 8 10.39 -6.45 -18.48
CA ALA A 8 10.61 -7.55 -17.55
C ALA A 8 9.55 -8.61 -17.78
N GLU A 9 9.99 -9.85 -17.96
CA GLU A 9 9.11 -10.99 -18.01
C GLU A 9 8.70 -11.39 -16.60
N TYR A 10 7.40 -11.61 -16.40
CA TYR A 10 6.87 -12.26 -15.22
C TYR A 10 6.39 -13.66 -15.62
N THR A 11 6.90 -14.67 -14.92
CA THR A 11 6.44 -16.03 -15.12
C THR A 11 5.14 -16.23 -14.34
N SER A 12 4.02 -16.36 -15.06
CA SER A 12 2.75 -16.71 -14.43
C SER A 12 2.84 -18.11 -13.81
N HIS A 13 2.25 -18.26 -12.62
CA HIS A 13 2.15 -19.54 -11.94
C HIS A 13 0.72 -20.08 -12.06
N PRO A 14 0.53 -21.42 -12.09
CA PRO A 14 -0.81 -21.99 -12.01
C PRO A 14 -1.44 -21.63 -10.66
N MET A 15 -2.78 -21.55 -10.63
CA MET A 15 -3.53 -21.37 -9.38
C MET A 15 -3.15 -22.48 -8.39
N ALA A 16 -2.66 -22.08 -7.23
CA ALA A 16 -2.28 -22.97 -6.14
C ALA A 16 -2.41 -22.23 -4.80
N PRO A 17 -2.56 -22.95 -3.69
CA PRO A 17 -2.68 -22.32 -2.37
C PRO A 17 -1.50 -21.39 -2.07
N GLY A 18 -1.79 -20.16 -1.68
CA GLY A 18 -0.76 -19.15 -1.35
C GLY A 18 -0.08 -18.48 -2.55
N VAL A 19 -0.31 -18.95 -3.78
CA VAL A 19 0.37 -18.46 -4.99
C VAL A 19 -0.49 -17.44 -5.72
N TYR A 20 0.11 -16.30 -6.09
CA TYR A 20 -0.56 -15.25 -6.83
C TYR A 20 -1.09 -15.74 -8.17
N ALA A 21 -2.39 -15.53 -8.36
CA ALA A 21 -3.12 -15.75 -9.59
C ALA A 21 -4.16 -14.64 -9.75
N GLU A 22 -4.27 -14.13 -10.98
CA GLU A 22 -5.16 -13.03 -11.33
C GLU A 22 -6.59 -13.55 -11.59
N PHE A 23 -7.58 -12.89 -10.98
CA PHE A 23 -8.97 -12.96 -11.42
C PHE A 23 -9.25 -11.74 -12.30
N LYS A 24 -9.29 -11.96 -13.62
CA LYS A 24 -9.42 -10.90 -14.64
C LYS A 24 -10.63 -10.01 -14.40
N GLU A 25 -11.72 -10.58 -13.89
CA GLU A 25 -12.97 -9.88 -13.62
C GLU A 25 -12.82 -8.76 -12.58
N HIS A 26 -11.79 -8.83 -11.73
CA HIS A 26 -11.62 -7.95 -10.57
C HIS A 26 -10.48 -6.94 -10.69
N SER A 27 -9.46 -7.23 -11.51
CA SER A 27 -8.35 -6.30 -11.78
C SER A 27 -8.67 -5.28 -12.87
N GLY A 28 -9.54 -5.61 -13.83
CA GLY A 28 -9.83 -4.73 -14.98
C GLY A 28 -8.65 -4.58 -15.94
N THR A 29 -7.59 -5.39 -15.80
CA THR A 29 -6.41 -5.39 -16.66
C THR A 29 -6.46 -6.50 -17.72
N PRO A 30 -5.75 -6.36 -18.86
CA PRO A 30 -5.63 -7.43 -19.85
C PRO A 30 -5.01 -8.70 -19.25
N HIS A 31 -5.38 -9.87 -19.79
CA HIS A 31 -4.83 -11.14 -19.31
C HIS A 31 -3.31 -11.17 -19.44
N GLY A 32 -2.61 -11.52 -18.36
CA GLY A 32 -1.15 -11.57 -18.30
C GLY A 32 -0.49 -10.23 -18.04
N PHE A 33 -1.27 -9.16 -17.82
CA PHE A 33 -0.73 -7.90 -17.35
C PHE A 33 -0.25 -8.03 -15.90
N ILE A 34 0.95 -7.53 -15.65
CA ILE A 34 1.52 -7.46 -14.30
C ILE A 34 2.13 -6.07 -14.10
N PHE A 35 1.72 -5.39 -13.05
CA PHE A 35 2.25 -4.07 -12.73
C PHE A 35 3.55 -4.19 -11.94
N GLY A 36 4.53 -3.34 -12.27
CA GLY A 36 5.77 -3.20 -11.49
C GLY A 36 6.86 -4.24 -11.77
N ALA A 37 6.69 -5.16 -12.73
CA ALA A 37 7.74 -6.13 -13.08
C ALA A 37 9.05 -5.48 -13.51
N GLY A 38 8.99 -4.40 -14.30
CA GLY A 38 10.16 -3.61 -14.70
C GLY A 38 10.87 -2.96 -13.51
N TRP A 39 10.12 -2.41 -12.55
CA TRP A 39 10.70 -1.78 -11.36
C TRP A 39 11.51 -2.74 -10.51
N ALA A 40 11.10 -4.00 -10.37
CA ALA A 40 11.88 -5.01 -9.66
C ALA A 40 13.27 -5.28 -10.28
N LYS A 41 13.47 -4.89 -11.55
CA LYS A 41 14.74 -5.06 -12.29
C LYS A 41 15.48 -3.75 -12.54
N ALA A 42 14.90 -2.62 -12.16
CA ALA A 42 15.52 -1.31 -12.32
C ALA A 42 16.74 -1.18 -11.39
N LYS A 43 17.72 -0.39 -11.81
CA LYS A 43 18.87 -0.05 -10.99
C LYS A 43 18.43 0.96 -9.91
N PRO A 44 18.61 0.65 -8.61
CA PRO A 44 18.32 1.59 -7.54
C PRO A 44 19.26 2.81 -7.55
N PHE A 45 18.84 3.90 -6.91
CA PHE A 45 19.66 5.08 -6.67
C PHE A 45 20.60 4.91 -5.45
N LEU A 46 20.08 4.36 -4.36
CA LEU A 46 20.69 4.34 -3.03
C LEU A 46 20.94 2.90 -2.55
N LEU A 47 20.05 1.96 -2.87
CA LEU A 47 20.20 0.55 -2.50
C LEU A 47 21.37 -0.09 -3.24
N THR A 48 22.06 -0.98 -2.55
CA THR A 48 23.14 -1.81 -3.11
C THR A 48 22.59 -2.91 -4.03
N SER A 49 21.41 -3.43 -3.73
CA SER A 49 20.66 -4.40 -4.54
C SER A 49 19.16 -4.26 -4.28
N PRO A 50 18.28 -4.69 -5.22
CA PRO A 50 16.83 -4.71 -5.00
C PRO A 50 16.41 -5.47 -3.74
N ASP A 51 17.17 -6.49 -3.33
CA ASP A 51 16.83 -7.35 -2.20
C ASP A 51 17.51 -7.01 -0.88
N GLN A 52 18.21 -5.87 -0.80
CA GLN A 52 18.90 -5.43 0.40
C GLN A 52 18.01 -5.44 1.66
N PHE A 53 16.72 -5.15 1.52
CA PHE A 53 15.74 -5.19 2.60
C PHE A 53 14.64 -6.23 2.34
N ARG A 54 15.00 -7.43 1.87
CA ARG A 54 14.03 -8.53 1.71
C ARG A 54 13.35 -8.82 3.06
N ALA A 55 12.02 -8.73 3.09
CA ALA A 55 11.20 -9.02 4.26
C ALA A 55 11.31 -10.51 4.63
N PRO A 56 11.02 -10.90 5.89
CA PRO A 56 10.78 -12.30 6.23
C PRO A 56 9.67 -12.91 5.35
N PRO A 57 9.59 -14.24 5.22
CA PRO A 57 8.49 -14.85 4.47
C PRO A 57 7.12 -14.51 5.08
N PRO A 58 6.06 -14.45 4.25
CA PRO A 58 4.70 -14.36 4.78
C PRO A 58 4.39 -15.61 5.64
N PRO A 59 3.40 -15.53 6.55
CA PRO A 59 2.95 -16.69 7.30
C PRO A 59 2.59 -17.86 6.38
N ASP A 60 2.94 -19.07 6.79
CA ASP A 60 2.58 -20.28 6.05
C ASP A 60 1.04 -20.39 5.98
N ILE A 61 0.50 -20.73 4.81
CA ILE A 61 -0.94 -20.79 4.58
C ILE A 61 -1.67 -21.81 5.45
N SER A 62 -0.97 -22.81 5.99
CA SER A 62 -1.52 -23.80 6.92
C SER A 62 -1.47 -23.35 8.39
N SER A 63 -0.84 -22.19 8.67
CA SER A 63 -0.65 -21.69 10.03
C SER A 63 -1.87 -20.95 10.59
N VAL A 64 -1.96 -20.94 11.93
CA VAL A 64 -2.96 -20.16 12.68
C VAL A 64 -2.77 -18.65 12.45
N ASP A 65 -1.53 -18.18 12.31
CA ASP A 65 -1.24 -16.77 12.05
C ASP A 65 -1.80 -16.32 10.68
N TYR A 66 -1.68 -17.18 9.66
CA TYR A 66 -2.31 -16.94 8.37
C TYR A 66 -3.84 -16.92 8.48
N ALA A 67 -4.44 -17.93 9.13
CA ALA A 67 -5.89 -18.00 9.29
C ALA A 67 -6.45 -16.78 10.04
N LYS A 68 -5.74 -16.29 11.05
CA LYS A 68 -6.11 -15.07 11.77
C LYS A 68 -6.13 -13.84 10.86
N SER A 69 -5.05 -13.61 10.09
CA SER A 69 -5.00 -12.48 9.14
C SER A 69 -6.02 -12.62 8.02
N PHE A 70 -6.24 -13.84 7.52
CA PHE A 70 -7.26 -14.14 6.53
C PHE A 70 -8.66 -13.75 7.03
N ASN A 71 -9.03 -14.18 8.24
CA ASN A 71 -10.36 -13.93 8.79
C ASN A 71 -10.54 -12.44 9.13
N GLU A 72 -9.50 -11.77 9.65
CA GLU A 72 -9.51 -10.31 9.85
C GLU A 72 -9.78 -9.56 8.53
N VAL A 73 -9.10 -9.93 7.45
CA VAL A 73 -9.32 -9.32 6.12
C VAL A 73 -10.69 -9.69 5.55
N LYS A 74 -11.15 -10.92 5.75
CA LYS A 74 -12.48 -11.35 5.29
C LYS A 74 -13.58 -10.51 5.93
N GLU A 75 -13.51 -10.30 7.24
CA GLU A 75 -14.50 -9.54 8.00
C GLU A 75 -14.39 -8.03 7.77
N CYS A 76 -13.21 -7.45 7.97
CA CYS A 76 -12.99 -6.00 7.91
C CYS A 76 -12.82 -5.48 6.49
N GLY A 77 -12.35 -6.31 5.54
CA GLY A 77 -12.07 -5.91 4.17
C GLY A 77 -13.25 -6.01 3.21
N SER A 78 -14.30 -6.76 3.57
CA SER A 78 -15.47 -6.92 2.71
C SER A 78 -16.10 -5.57 2.33
N THR A 79 -16.53 -5.39 1.07
CA THR A 79 -17.33 -4.23 0.65
C THR A 79 -18.54 -4.05 1.59
N ASN A 80 -19.15 -5.15 2.01
CA ASN A 80 -20.35 -5.17 2.84
C ASN A 80 -20.03 -5.49 4.30
N SER A 81 -18.82 -5.13 4.77
CA SER A 81 -18.43 -5.37 6.17
C SER A 81 -19.42 -4.73 7.14
N THR A 82 -19.86 -5.50 8.13
CA THR A 82 -20.69 -5.02 9.24
C THR A 82 -19.88 -4.68 10.50
N VAL A 83 -18.58 -4.96 10.49
CA VAL A 83 -17.66 -4.74 11.62
C VAL A 83 -16.70 -3.57 11.39
N ARG A 84 -16.36 -3.27 10.13
CA ARG A 84 -15.51 -2.12 9.77
C ARG A 84 -16.22 -0.82 10.16
N THR A 85 -15.53 0.05 10.88
CA THR A 85 -16.07 1.36 11.29
C THR A 85 -16.08 2.36 10.13
N GLU A 86 -16.81 3.47 10.30
CA GLU A 86 -16.79 4.59 9.36
C GLU A 86 -15.37 5.18 9.25
N ASP A 87 -14.69 5.38 10.39
CA ASP A 87 -13.30 5.87 10.41
C ASP A 87 -12.34 4.96 9.63
N GLN A 88 -12.44 3.64 9.80
CA GLN A 88 -11.63 2.69 9.02
C GLN A 88 -11.93 2.76 7.51
N THR A 89 -13.19 2.98 7.15
CA THR A 89 -13.59 3.19 5.75
C THR A 89 -13.00 4.48 5.20
N HIS A 90 -13.05 5.57 5.98
CA HIS A 90 -12.45 6.85 5.61
C HIS A 90 -10.93 6.75 5.45
N GLU A 91 -10.23 6.14 6.40
CA GLU A 91 -8.79 5.90 6.31
C GLU A 91 -8.44 5.07 5.08
N ALA A 92 -9.24 4.06 4.77
CA ALA A 92 -9.00 3.23 3.59
C ALA A 92 -9.17 3.97 2.27
N MET A 93 -10.18 4.84 2.18
CA MET A 93 -10.35 5.70 1.01
C MET A 93 -9.26 6.76 0.93
N TRP A 94 -8.86 7.35 2.06
CA TRP A 94 -7.85 8.41 2.15
C TRP A 94 -6.49 7.96 1.61
N TRP A 95 -6.07 6.75 1.98
CA TRP A 95 -4.78 6.22 1.56
C TRP A 95 -4.74 5.71 0.11
N LYS A 96 -5.84 5.80 -0.64
CA LYS A 96 -5.92 5.30 -2.03
C LYS A 96 -4.98 6.03 -3.00
N ASP A 97 -4.66 7.30 -2.75
CA ASP A 97 -3.76 8.07 -3.62
C ASP A 97 -2.33 7.49 -3.59
N PHE A 98 -1.62 7.59 -4.70
CA PHE A 98 -0.25 7.11 -4.82
C PHE A 98 0.71 7.84 -3.88
N VAL A 99 1.75 7.13 -3.42
CA VAL A 99 2.71 7.65 -2.42
C VAL A 99 3.49 8.83 -2.99
N GLU A 100 3.94 8.72 -4.24
CA GLU A 100 4.63 9.78 -4.96
C GLU A 100 3.78 11.04 -5.13
N ASN A 101 2.45 10.94 -5.18
CA ASN A 101 1.59 12.12 -5.23
C ASN A 101 1.43 12.75 -3.85
N SER A 102 0.92 11.96 -2.89
CA SER A 102 0.59 12.40 -1.53
C SER A 102 1.80 12.94 -0.77
N HIS A 103 2.96 12.28 -0.86
CA HIS A 103 4.15 12.68 -0.12
C HIS A 103 4.89 13.83 -0.80
N ASN A 104 4.83 13.97 -2.14
CA ASN A 104 5.35 15.17 -2.78
C ASN A 104 4.46 16.40 -2.50
N ARG A 105 3.13 16.23 -2.38
CA ARG A 105 2.25 17.31 -1.89
C ARG A 105 2.65 17.73 -0.48
N LEU A 106 2.79 16.77 0.43
CA LEU A 106 3.26 17.03 1.80
C LEU A 106 4.61 17.76 1.81
N ALA A 107 5.60 17.25 1.07
CA ALA A 107 6.94 17.84 1.02
C ALA A 107 6.92 19.31 0.58
N ARG A 108 6.14 19.64 -0.46
CA ARG A 108 5.97 21.04 -0.90
C ARG A 108 5.38 21.91 0.20
N SER A 109 4.34 21.44 0.90
CA SER A 109 3.74 22.19 2.01
C SER A 109 4.74 22.41 3.15
N LEU A 110 5.51 21.40 3.52
CA LEU A 110 6.50 21.48 4.60
C LEU A 110 7.69 22.39 4.23
N ILE A 111 8.16 22.33 2.98
CA ILE A 111 9.22 23.21 2.47
C ILE A 111 8.83 24.69 2.64
N LEU A 112 7.56 25.02 2.34
CA LEU A 112 7.04 26.39 2.49
C LEU A 112 6.85 26.76 3.96
N GLN A 113 6.30 25.85 4.77
CA GLN A 113 6.05 26.07 6.20
C GLN A 113 7.34 26.34 6.97
N GLU A 114 8.36 25.51 6.74
CA GLU A 114 9.66 25.59 7.42
C GLU A 114 10.60 26.61 6.76
N LYS A 115 10.15 27.29 5.70
CA LYS A 115 10.89 28.34 4.97
C LYS A 115 12.28 27.87 4.52
N LEU A 116 12.36 26.63 4.04
CA LEU A 116 13.62 26.06 3.57
C LEU A 116 14.19 26.89 2.41
N ASN A 117 15.50 27.08 2.39
CA ASN A 117 16.17 27.72 1.27
C ASN A 117 16.22 26.78 0.05
N LEU A 118 16.66 27.32 -1.11
CA LEU A 118 16.69 26.55 -2.36
C LEU A 118 17.49 25.25 -2.25
N TRP A 119 18.62 25.27 -1.55
CA TRP A 119 19.47 24.10 -1.39
C TRP A 119 18.80 23.01 -0.53
N GLU A 120 18.19 23.40 0.59
CA GLU A 120 17.46 22.51 1.50
C GLU A 120 16.22 21.89 0.83
N ALA A 121 15.46 22.71 0.10
CA ALA A 121 14.29 22.26 -0.65
C ALA A 121 14.67 21.26 -1.75
N ALA A 122 15.71 21.58 -2.55
CA ALA A 122 16.19 20.70 -3.60
C ALA A 122 16.70 19.37 -3.04
N ARG A 123 17.47 19.41 -1.96
CA ARG A 123 17.97 18.21 -1.27
C ARG A 123 16.82 17.35 -0.73
N THR A 124 15.81 17.96 -0.10
CA THR A 124 14.64 17.27 0.45
C THR A 124 13.87 16.55 -0.65
N MET A 125 13.53 17.25 -1.74
CA MET A 125 12.79 16.66 -2.86
C MET A 125 13.58 15.54 -3.56
N ALA A 126 14.89 15.72 -3.74
CA ALA A 126 15.73 14.70 -4.36
C ALA A 126 15.79 13.42 -3.50
N LEU A 127 16.10 13.55 -2.21
CA LEU A 127 16.19 12.41 -1.30
C LEU A 127 14.85 11.68 -1.15
N LEU A 128 13.74 12.44 -1.10
CA LEU A 128 12.39 11.87 -1.04
C LEU A 128 12.10 10.99 -2.25
N ASN A 129 12.28 11.52 -3.46
CA ASN A 129 11.90 10.82 -4.68
C ASN A 129 12.85 9.65 -5.01
N MET A 130 14.15 9.79 -4.75
CA MET A 130 15.08 8.65 -4.85
C MET A 130 14.71 7.52 -3.89
N THR A 131 14.28 7.87 -2.67
CA THR A 131 13.90 6.88 -1.67
C THR A 131 12.56 6.21 -1.98
N ILE A 132 11.57 6.95 -2.48
CA ILE A 132 10.30 6.37 -2.95
C ILE A 132 10.56 5.39 -4.10
N PHE A 133 11.40 5.78 -5.07
CA PHE A 133 11.76 4.90 -6.18
C PHE A 133 12.43 3.62 -5.71
N ASP A 134 13.45 3.73 -4.85
CA ASP A 134 14.16 2.56 -4.31
C ASP A 134 13.26 1.67 -3.45
N ALA A 135 12.31 2.25 -2.71
CA ALA A 135 11.30 1.50 -1.98
C ALA A 135 10.40 0.68 -2.94
N TYR A 136 10.06 1.22 -4.11
CA TYR A 136 9.34 0.46 -5.14
C TYR A 136 10.20 -0.66 -5.73
N VAL A 137 11.47 -0.40 -6.06
CA VAL A 137 12.38 -1.44 -6.55
C VAL A 137 12.44 -2.61 -5.55
N ASN A 138 12.64 -2.31 -4.26
CA ASN A 138 12.71 -3.32 -3.22
C ASN A 138 11.38 -4.05 -2.99
N VAL A 139 10.25 -3.34 -2.91
CA VAL A 139 8.97 -3.97 -2.60
C VAL A 139 8.46 -4.85 -3.75
N PHE A 140 8.71 -4.45 -5.01
CA PHE A 140 8.34 -5.27 -6.16
C PHE A 140 9.26 -6.49 -6.29
N ASP A 141 10.56 -6.39 -5.99
CA ASP A 141 11.42 -7.57 -5.86
C ASP A 141 10.87 -8.58 -4.84
N ASN A 142 10.50 -8.10 -3.64
CA ASN A 142 9.88 -8.95 -2.61
C ASN A 142 8.58 -9.60 -3.09
N LYS A 143 7.71 -8.83 -3.75
CA LYS A 143 6.41 -9.32 -4.27
C LYS A 143 6.58 -10.45 -5.26
N PHE A 144 7.52 -10.33 -6.20
CA PHE A 144 7.78 -11.38 -7.17
C PHE A 144 8.58 -12.54 -6.59
N TYR A 145 9.40 -12.31 -5.56
CA TYR A 145 10.09 -13.36 -4.83
C TYR A 145 9.12 -14.28 -4.08
N TYR A 146 8.19 -13.71 -3.29
CA TYR A 146 7.24 -14.49 -2.51
C TYR A 146 6.01 -14.92 -3.29
N ASN A 147 5.66 -14.16 -4.33
CA ASN A 147 4.53 -14.40 -5.21
C ASN A 147 3.22 -14.71 -4.46
N HIS A 148 2.98 -14.01 -3.34
CA HIS A 148 1.86 -14.30 -2.45
C HIS A 148 0.53 -13.82 -3.02
N TRP A 149 -0.51 -14.65 -2.91
CA TRP A 149 -1.83 -14.34 -3.44
C TRP A 149 -2.52 -13.13 -2.78
N ARG A 150 -3.51 -12.59 -3.49
CA ARG A 150 -4.34 -11.49 -3.00
C ARG A 150 -5.51 -12.03 -2.19
N PRO A 151 -6.00 -11.29 -1.18
CA PRO A 151 -7.14 -11.73 -0.37
C PRO A 151 -8.40 -12.04 -1.17
N TYR A 152 -8.67 -11.31 -2.27
CA TYR A 152 -9.74 -11.64 -3.20
C TYR A 152 -9.65 -13.10 -3.70
N THR A 153 -8.46 -13.52 -4.13
CA THR A 153 -8.19 -14.90 -4.59
C THR A 153 -8.26 -15.87 -3.43
N ALA A 154 -7.57 -15.57 -2.32
CA ALA A 154 -7.49 -16.44 -1.15
C ALA A 154 -8.87 -16.77 -0.59
N ILE A 155 -9.71 -15.75 -0.36
CA ILE A 155 -11.02 -15.90 0.27
C ILE A 155 -12.01 -16.64 -0.64
N ARG A 156 -11.99 -16.35 -1.95
CA ARG A 156 -12.89 -16.98 -2.92
C ARG A 156 -12.47 -18.40 -3.31
N TRP A 157 -11.26 -18.84 -2.93
CA TRP A 157 -10.71 -20.16 -3.27
C TRP A 157 -10.23 -20.94 -2.03
N ALA A 158 -10.61 -20.49 -0.82
CA ALA A 158 -10.15 -21.09 0.43
C ALA A 158 -10.54 -22.57 0.58
N ALA A 159 -11.61 -23.05 -0.09
CA ALA A 159 -11.97 -24.47 -0.09
C ALA A 159 -10.86 -25.39 -0.64
N ASN A 160 -9.86 -24.83 -1.33
CA ASN A 160 -8.75 -25.56 -1.94
C ASN A 160 -7.41 -25.35 -1.23
N ASP A 161 -7.36 -24.57 -0.14
CA ASP A 161 -6.11 -24.17 0.51
C ASP A 161 -5.58 -25.16 1.55
N GLY A 162 -6.44 -26.08 2.02
CA GLY A 162 -6.12 -27.11 3.00
C GLY A 162 -6.06 -26.62 4.45
N ASN A 163 -6.42 -25.36 4.73
CA ASN A 163 -6.49 -24.81 6.08
C ASN A 163 -7.91 -24.94 6.65
N PRO A 164 -8.13 -25.69 7.74
CA PRO A 164 -9.46 -25.88 8.31
C PRO A 164 -10.04 -24.63 8.99
N GLU A 165 -9.22 -23.59 9.23
CA GLU A 165 -9.62 -22.33 9.86
C GLU A 165 -9.93 -21.22 8.85
N THR A 166 -9.80 -21.50 7.55
CA THR A 166 -10.25 -20.62 6.48
C THR A 166 -11.55 -21.14 5.89
N MET A 167 -12.42 -20.21 5.48
CA MET A 167 -13.71 -20.56 4.89
C MET A 167 -13.89 -19.78 3.60
N GLU A 168 -14.26 -20.49 2.55
CA GLU A 168 -14.55 -19.90 1.25
C GLU A 168 -15.72 -18.92 1.35
N ASP A 169 -15.61 -17.78 0.67
CA ASP A 169 -16.73 -16.92 0.36
C ASP A 169 -16.62 -16.48 -1.10
N LYS A 170 -17.41 -17.14 -1.96
CA LYS A 170 -17.41 -16.90 -3.41
C LYS A 170 -18.01 -15.56 -3.79
N GLU A 171 -18.73 -14.87 -2.91
CA GLU A 171 -19.29 -13.55 -3.21
C GLU A 171 -18.46 -12.43 -2.59
N TRP A 172 -17.40 -12.78 -1.83
CA TRP A 172 -16.52 -11.81 -1.21
C TRP A 172 -15.92 -10.86 -2.24
N ASN A 173 -15.95 -9.59 -1.89
CA ASN A 173 -15.33 -8.52 -2.65
C ASN A 173 -14.75 -7.51 -1.67
N ASN A 174 -13.65 -6.87 -2.04
CA ASN A 174 -12.99 -5.91 -1.18
C ASN A 174 -13.66 -4.53 -1.21
N LEU A 175 -13.35 -3.69 -0.22
CA LEU A 175 -13.89 -2.32 -0.12
C LEU A 175 -13.78 -1.53 -1.42
N HIS A 176 -12.64 -1.61 -2.10
CA HIS A 176 -12.37 -0.85 -3.32
C HIS A 176 -13.02 -1.43 -4.58
N LYS A 177 -13.59 -2.64 -4.50
CA LYS A 177 -14.07 -3.43 -5.64
C LYS A 177 -13.03 -3.51 -6.78
N HIS A 178 -11.76 -3.57 -6.41
CA HIS A 178 -10.66 -3.62 -7.36
C HIS A 178 -9.44 -4.27 -6.68
N THR A 179 -8.71 -5.11 -7.40
CA THR A 179 -7.42 -5.62 -6.95
C THR A 179 -6.37 -5.36 -8.00
N TYR A 180 -5.31 -4.64 -7.60
CA TYR A 180 -4.21 -4.38 -8.51
C TYR A 180 -3.49 -5.67 -8.95
N ALA A 181 -3.11 -5.71 -10.23
CA ALA A 181 -2.47 -6.84 -10.89
C ALA A 181 -0.99 -7.00 -10.50
N PHE A 182 -0.72 -7.33 -9.24
CA PHE A 182 0.59 -7.73 -8.72
C PHE A 182 0.43 -8.52 -7.39
N PRO A 183 1.43 -9.32 -6.95
CA PRO A 183 1.36 -10.07 -5.69
C PRO A 183 1.16 -9.20 -4.45
N SER A 184 0.60 -9.76 -3.38
CA SER A 184 0.18 -8.99 -2.20
C SER A 184 1.32 -8.58 -1.28
N TYR A 185 2.34 -9.43 -1.09
CA TYR A 185 3.27 -9.31 0.03
C TYR A 185 4.66 -8.77 -0.34
N PRO A 186 5.20 -7.78 0.40
CA PRO A 186 4.53 -6.94 1.40
C PRO A 186 3.79 -5.76 0.71
N SER A 187 3.16 -4.88 1.49
CA SER A 187 2.43 -3.72 0.95
C SER A 187 3.36 -2.68 0.31
N ALA A 188 3.13 -2.36 -0.98
CA ALA A 188 3.90 -1.33 -1.69
C ALA A 188 3.69 0.06 -1.07
N HIS A 189 2.43 0.43 -0.80
CA HIS A 189 2.08 1.69 -0.14
C HIS A 189 2.73 1.83 1.23
N GLY A 190 2.66 0.77 2.06
CA GLY A 190 3.24 0.77 3.39
C GLY A 190 4.76 0.95 3.36
N SER A 191 5.45 0.23 2.46
CA SER A 191 6.91 0.34 2.29
C SER A 191 7.34 1.73 1.82
N ALA A 192 6.74 2.24 0.74
CA ALA A 192 7.11 3.52 0.17
C ALA A 192 6.73 4.70 1.09
N SER A 193 5.56 4.66 1.73
CA SER A 193 5.15 5.70 2.69
C SER A 193 6.08 5.74 3.89
N SER A 194 6.42 4.58 4.47
CA SER A 194 7.33 4.51 5.62
C SER A 194 8.71 5.07 5.27
N ALA A 195 9.23 4.73 4.08
CA ALA A 195 10.52 5.23 3.61
C ALA A 195 10.48 6.75 3.34
N ALA A 196 9.42 7.24 2.70
CA ALA A 196 9.19 8.66 2.43
C ALA A 196 9.10 9.49 3.72
N MET A 197 8.29 9.05 4.69
CA MET A 197 8.15 9.71 5.99
C MET A 197 9.46 9.73 6.75
N ARG A 198 10.24 8.64 6.71
CA ARG A 198 11.56 8.61 7.33
C ARG A 198 12.49 9.65 6.71
N VAL A 199 12.54 9.77 5.39
CA VAL A 199 13.38 10.79 4.75
C VAL A 199 12.95 12.18 5.13
N LEU A 200 11.66 12.50 5.09
CA LEU A 200 11.15 13.82 5.47
C LEU A 200 11.54 14.19 6.91
N SER A 201 11.41 13.25 7.85
CA SER A 201 11.81 13.46 9.25
C SER A 201 13.30 13.82 9.40
N HIS A 202 14.15 13.19 8.59
CA HIS A 202 15.61 13.41 8.60
C HIS A 202 16.00 14.70 7.90
N THR A 203 15.41 14.98 6.73
CA THR A 203 15.77 16.17 5.94
C THR A 203 15.30 17.47 6.58
N LEU A 204 14.19 17.42 7.32
CA LEU A 204 13.71 18.57 8.10
C LEU A 204 14.46 18.73 9.43
N GLY A 205 15.26 17.75 9.86
CA GLY A 205 16.00 17.81 11.11
C GLY A 205 15.12 17.76 12.37
N THR A 206 13.84 17.39 12.22
CA THR A 206 12.86 17.35 13.30
C THR A 206 12.83 15.99 14.01
N GLY A 207 13.45 14.98 13.39
CA GLY A 207 13.41 13.61 13.89
C GLY A 207 11.98 13.10 13.94
N ASP A 208 11.69 12.12 14.81
CA ASP A 208 10.38 11.45 14.83
C ASP A 208 9.24 12.29 15.45
N GLN A 209 9.57 13.45 16.04
CA GLN A 209 8.65 14.36 16.74
C GLN A 209 8.31 15.57 15.87
N TYR A 210 7.38 15.40 14.93
CA TYR A 210 6.88 16.49 14.11
C TYR A 210 5.40 16.28 13.81
N THR A 211 4.61 17.32 14.03
CA THR A 211 3.18 17.29 13.69
C THR A 211 3.00 17.88 12.30
N PHE A 212 2.27 17.17 11.45
CA PHE A 212 1.95 17.62 10.12
C PHE A 212 0.52 17.23 9.74
N THR A 213 0.02 17.94 8.74
CA THR A 213 -1.28 17.67 8.12
C THR A 213 -1.04 17.22 6.69
N MET A 214 -1.64 16.10 6.30
CA MET A 214 -1.74 15.68 4.91
C MET A 214 -3.16 15.86 4.39
N THR A 215 -3.30 16.25 3.13
CA THR A 215 -4.58 16.45 2.43
C THR A 215 -4.62 15.68 1.10
N THR A 216 -5.79 15.11 0.79
CA THR A 216 -6.06 14.34 -0.43
C THR A 216 -7.42 14.74 -1.01
N GLU A 217 -7.46 15.85 -1.76
CA GLU A 217 -8.72 16.38 -2.32
C GLU A 217 -9.40 15.41 -3.29
N GLU A 218 -8.63 14.56 -3.99
CA GLU A 218 -9.21 13.61 -4.96
C GLU A 218 -10.01 12.46 -4.31
N VAL A 219 -9.73 12.12 -3.05
CA VAL A 219 -10.45 11.05 -2.33
C VAL A 219 -11.88 11.49 -1.99
N ASP A 220 -12.10 12.77 -1.70
CA ASP A 220 -13.41 13.34 -1.37
C ASP A 220 -14.38 13.33 -2.56
N ILE A 221 -13.87 13.27 -3.80
CA ILE A 221 -14.66 13.32 -5.04
C ILE A 221 -15.10 11.90 -5.48
N ALA A 222 -14.46 10.83 -5.00
CA ALA A 222 -14.41 9.54 -5.70
C ALA A 222 -15.25 8.38 -5.11
N GLY A 223 -16.24 8.58 -4.21
CA GLY A 223 -16.98 7.43 -3.67
C GLY A 223 -18.42 7.64 -3.17
N PRO A 224 -19.30 6.63 -3.34
CA PRO A 224 -20.72 6.66 -2.94
C PRO A 224 -20.96 6.55 -1.41
N PHE A 225 -19.90 6.55 -0.60
CA PHE A 225 -19.96 6.31 0.85
C PHE A 225 -19.82 7.56 1.72
N PHE A 226 -19.69 8.75 1.12
CA PHE A 226 -19.64 10.00 1.86
C PHE A 226 -21.04 10.58 2.06
N GLN A 227 -21.66 10.31 3.21
CA GLN A 227 -22.71 11.22 3.69
C GLN A 227 -22.04 12.44 4.34
N LYS A 228 -22.34 13.63 3.79
CA LYS A 228 -22.04 14.89 4.47
C LYS A 228 -22.68 14.86 5.86
N ASP A 229 -21.97 15.36 6.87
CA ASP A 229 -22.53 15.46 8.21
C ASP A 229 -23.81 16.32 8.26
N LYS A 230 -24.60 16.16 9.32
CA LYS A 230 -25.91 16.82 9.50
C LYS A 230 -25.83 18.35 9.63
N ASN A 231 -24.62 18.93 9.65
CA ASN A 231 -24.41 20.37 9.84
C ASN A 231 -24.12 21.12 8.54
N GLY A 232 -24.18 20.45 7.38
CA GLY A 232 -23.96 21.09 6.08
C GLY A 232 -22.57 21.71 5.94
N SER A 233 -21.64 21.33 6.82
CA SER A 233 -20.26 21.77 6.79
C SER A 233 -19.53 20.79 5.88
N SER A 234 -19.27 21.18 4.63
CA SER A 234 -18.15 20.59 3.93
C SER A 234 -16.92 20.98 4.73
N HIS A 235 -16.33 20.09 5.52
CA HIS A 235 -14.89 20.13 5.70
C HIS A 235 -14.32 19.67 4.35
N PRO A 236 -13.93 20.59 3.44
CA PRO A 236 -13.59 20.21 2.06
C PRO A 236 -12.21 19.54 1.97
N TYR A 237 -11.69 19.05 3.10
CA TYR A 237 -10.33 18.56 3.23
C TYR A 237 -10.35 17.42 4.24
N LEU A 238 -10.18 16.18 3.77
CA LEU A 238 -9.73 15.12 4.67
C LEU A 238 -8.30 15.47 5.15
N GLN A 239 -8.21 15.88 6.41
CA GLN A 239 -6.96 16.18 7.10
C GLN A 239 -6.65 15.04 8.06
N LEU A 240 -5.59 14.27 7.78
CA LEU A 240 -5.02 13.40 8.80
C LEU A 240 -3.93 14.15 9.54
N LEU A 241 -4.17 14.34 10.85
CA LEU A 241 -3.20 14.90 11.79
C LEU A 241 -2.29 13.78 12.28
N TYR A 242 -1.06 13.76 11.79
CA TYR A 242 -0.04 12.87 12.30
C TYR A 242 0.73 13.55 13.42
N ARG A 243 0.80 12.90 14.58
CA ARG A 243 1.60 13.38 15.73
C ARG A 243 3.07 12.93 15.67
N SER A 244 3.39 11.95 14.83
CA SER A 244 4.75 11.42 14.65
C SER A 244 4.93 10.74 13.30
N TRP A 245 6.17 10.70 12.79
CA TRP A 245 6.55 10.03 11.55
C TRP A 245 6.57 8.50 11.67
N THR A 246 6.86 7.99 12.87
CA THR A 246 7.11 6.57 13.16
C THR A 246 6.03 5.98 14.04
N GLY A 247 4.77 6.26 13.75
CA GLY A 247 3.71 5.35 14.18
C GLY A 247 3.88 3.99 13.49
N SER A 248 5.03 3.31 13.54
CA SER A 248 5.31 2.09 12.79
C SER A 248 4.37 0.96 13.20
N GLN A 249 3.91 0.92 14.46
CA GLN A 249 2.81 0.05 14.86
C GLN A 249 1.45 0.57 14.38
N SER A 250 1.15 1.87 14.41
CA SER A 250 -0.16 2.39 13.98
C SER A 250 -0.32 2.44 12.45
N LEU A 251 0.73 2.71 11.70
CA LEU A 251 0.84 2.66 10.25
C LEU A 251 0.93 1.22 9.77
N GLN A 252 1.70 0.31 10.39
CA GLN A 252 1.59 -1.11 10.01
C GLN A 252 0.23 -1.71 10.40
N THR A 253 -0.41 -1.26 11.48
CA THR A 253 -1.78 -1.70 11.83
C THR A 253 -2.82 -1.05 10.91
N LEU A 254 -2.70 0.24 10.57
CA LEU A 254 -3.49 0.90 9.51
C LEU A 254 -3.29 0.15 8.20
N PHE A 255 -2.06 -0.09 7.77
CA PHE A 255 -1.74 -0.71 6.49
C PHE A 255 -2.01 -2.22 6.44
N ARG A 256 -1.97 -2.94 7.58
CA ARG A 256 -2.50 -4.31 7.72
C ARG A 256 -3.99 -4.32 7.43
N ASN A 257 -4.72 -3.35 7.99
CA ASN A 257 -6.17 -3.29 7.90
C ASN A 257 -6.68 -2.62 6.62
N THR A 258 -5.87 -1.80 5.95
CA THR A 258 -6.34 -0.97 4.83
C THR A 258 -5.94 -1.52 3.45
N PHE A 259 -4.80 -2.21 3.32
CA PHE A 259 -4.24 -2.56 1.99
C PHE A 259 -4.11 -4.06 1.71
N GLN A 260 -4.51 -4.88 2.67
CA GLN A 260 -4.93 -6.25 2.36
C GLN A 260 -6.42 -6.30 1.99
N ILE A 261 -7.12 -5.16 1.97
CA ILE A 261 -8.46 -5.03 1.42
C ILE A 261 -8.37 -4.89 -0.10
#